data_AF-A0A425WIN4-F1
#
_entry.id   AF-A0A425WIN4-F1
#
_cell.length_a   1.000
_cell.length_b   1.000
_cell.length_c   1.000
_cell.angle_alpha   90.00
_cell.angle_beta   90.00
_cell.angle_gamma   90.00
#
_symmetry.space_group_name_H-M   'P 1'
#
loop_
_entity.id
_entity.type
_entity.pdbx_description
1 polymer ?
#
loop_
_entity_poly.entity_id
_entity_poly.type
_entity_poly.pdbx_seq_one_letter_code
_entity_poly.pdbx_strand_id
1 'polypeptide(L)' 'MRTNHKIKRRTKVVQVFPSQKSLMRLVGSVLAEQDEIWAGERYFSEKVIAELFEKRRPSLPPTP' A
#
# COMPACT_ATOMS: atom_id res chain seq x y z
N MET A 1 -1.18 0.59 12.72
CA MET A 1 -2.49 0.34 12.06
C MET A 1 -3.19 1.67 11.72
N ARG A 2 -2.80 2.35 10.63
CA ARG A 2 -3.28 3.72 10.27
C ARG A 2 -4.57 3.70 9.42
N THR A 3 -4.77 2.67 8.60
CA THR A 3 -5.94 2.52 7.71
C THR A 3 -7.26 2.43 8.48
N ASN A 4 -7.29 1.68 9.58
CA ASN A 4 -8.51 1.51 10.38
C ASN A 4 -8.99 2.83 11.01
N HIS A 5 -8.06 3.72 11.35
CA HIS A 5 -8.39 5.08 11.82
C HIS A 5 -8.94 5.97 10.70
N LYS A 6 -8.42 5.86 9.48
CA LYS A 6 -8.93 6.59 8.30
C LYS A 6 -10.36 6.16 7.96
N ILE A 7 -10.62 4.86 7.95
CA ILE A 7 -11.96 4.30 7.73
C ILE A 7 -12.91 4.85 8.81
N LYS A 8 -12.58 4.70 10.10
CA LYS A 8 -13.40 5.19 11.21
C LYS A 8 -13.71 6.70 11.13
N ARG A 9 -12.77 7.53 10.66
CA ARG A 9 -13.02 8.97 10.48
C ARG A 9 -13.96 9.27 9.31
N ARG A 10 -13.82 8.59 8.18
CA ARG A 10 -14.67 8.81 7.00
C ARG A 10 -16.06 8.18 7.14
N THR A 11 -16.20 7.15 7.97
CA THR A 11 -17.50 6.59 8.35
C THR A 11 -18.18 7.37 9.47
N LYS A 12 -17.48 8.24 10.21
CA LYS A 12 -18.07 9.00 11.34
C LYS A 12 -19.25 9.88 10.93
N VAL A 13 -19.25 10.38 9.69
CA VAL A 13 -20.33 11.21 9.14
C VAL A 13 -21.49 10.38 8.56
N VAL A 14 -21.31 9.08 8.39
CA VAL A 14 -22.32 8.16 7.84
C VAL A 14 -22.78 7.25 8.97
N GLN A 15 -23.87 7.62 9.66
CA GLN A 15 -24.36 6.85 10.82
C GLN A 15 -24.78 5.41 10.45
N VAL A 16 -25.38 5.21 9.26
CA VAL A 16 -25.74 3.90 8.71
C VAL A 16 -25.51 3.91 7.21
N PHE A 17 -24.93 2.84 6.66
CA PHE A 17 -24.76 2.71 5.22
C PHE A 17 -26.05 2.25 4.54
N PRO A 18 -26.49 2.92 3.45
CA PRO A 18 -27.74 2.58 2.77
C PRO A 18 -27.65 1.25 1.98
N SER A 19 -26.45 0.71 1.75
CA SER A 19 -26.25 -0.61 1.13
C SER A 19 -24.81 -1.09 1.29
N GLN A 20 -24.59 -2.41 1.19
CA GLN A 20 -23.24 -3.00 1.17
C GLN A 20 -22.37 -2.43 0.04
N LYS A 21 -22.97 -2.13 -1.12
CA LYS A 21 -22.26 -1.52 -2.26
C LYS A 21 -21.73 -0.12 -1.93
N SER A 22 -22.42 0.64 -1.07
CA SER A 22 -21.94 1.95 -0.60
C SER A 22 -20.71 1.80 0.32
N LEU A 23 -20.77 0.84 1.25
CA LEU A 23 -19.64 0.51 2.13
C LEU A 23 -18.40 0.06 1.33
N MET A 24 -18.59 -0.84 0.36
CA MET A 24 -17.52 -1.34 -0.51
C MET A 24 -16.81 -0.21 -1.27
N ARG A 25 -17.57 0.78 -1.78
CA ARG A 25 -16.99 1.94 -2.47
C ARG A 25 -16.13 2.80 -1.54
N LEU A 26 -16.60 3.05 -0.31
CA LEU A 26 -15.83 3.82 0.67
C LEU A 26 -14.54 3.10 1.05
N VAL A 27 -14.63 1.81 1.38
CA VAL A 27 -13.46 1.01 1.75
C VAL A 27 -12.48 0.95 0.59
N GLY A 28 -12.95 0.70 -0.65
CA GLY A 28 -12.14 0.71 -1.85
C GLY A 28 -11.40 2.04 -2.07
N SER A 29 -12.09 3.17 -1.90
CA SER A 29 -11.47 4.50 -2.01
C SER A 29 -10.39 4.74 -0.93
N VAL A 30 -10.62 4.31 0.31
CA VAL A 30 -9.63 4.44 1.38
C VAL A 30 -8.40 3.56 1.13
N LEU A 31 -8.60 2.36 0.59
CA LEU A 31 -7.51 1.46 0.24
C LEU A 31 -6.69 1.99 -0.93
N ALA A 32 -7.32 2.51 -1.99
CA ALA A 32 -6.62 3.10 -3.13
C ALA A 32 -5.73 4.28 -2.70
N GLU A 33 -6.23 5.19 -1.86
CA GLU A 33 -5.42 6.30 -1.35
C GLU A 33 -4.26 5.82 -0.44
N GLN A 34 -4.46 4.72 0.30
CA GLN A 34 -3.40 4.15 1.11
C GLN A 34 -2.34 3.43 0.26
N ASP A 35 -2.77 2.81 -0.83
CA ASP A 35 -1.92 2.19 -1.82
C ASP A 35 -1.02 3.23 -2.51
N GLU A 36 -1.57 4.37 -2.92
CA GLU A 36 -0.77 5.49 -3.47
C GLU A 36 0.31 5.99 -2.50
N ILE A 37 -0.03 6.12 -1.21
CA ILE A 37 0.93 6.52 -0.17
C ILE A 37 2.05 5.49 -0.02
N TRP A 38 1.72 4.19 -0.07
CA TRP A 38 2.70 3.13 0.03
C TRP A 38 3.51 2.95 -1.25
N ALA A 39 2.91 3.21 -2.41
CA ALA A 39 3.58 3.21 -3.69
C ALA A 39 4.71 4.26 -3.71
N GLY A 40 4.44 5.46 -3.19
CA GLY A 40 5.42 6.53 -3.07
C GLY A 40 6.59 6.21 -2.13
N GLU A 41 6.35 5.50 -1.01
CA GLU A 41 7.41 5.22 -0.03
C GLU A 41 8.28 4.00 -0.35
N ARG A 42 7.78 2.99 -1.07
CA ARG A 42 8.54 1.74 -1.30
C ARG A 42 9.10 1.55 -2.69
N TYR A 43 8.49 2.12 -3.72
CA TYR A 43 8.93 1.88 -5.11
C TYR A 43 9.95 2.89 -5.63
N PHE A 44 10.24 3.98 -4.90
CA PHE A 44 11.14 5.03 -5.38
C PHE A 44 12.44 5.20 -4.59
N SER A 45 12.66 4.41 -3.53
CA SER A 45 13.97 4.43 -2.86
C SER A 45 14.96 3.61 -3.68
N GLU A 46 15.72 4.29 -4.53
CA GLU A 46 16.81 3.72 -5.34
C GLU A 46 17.73 2.84 -4.49
N LYS A 47 17.98 3.23 -3.25
CA LYS A 47 18.77 2.46 -2.28
C LYS A 47 18.14 1.10 -1.94
N VAL A 48 16.82 1.05 -1.69
CA VAL A 48 16.11 -0.20 -1.36
C VAL A 48 16.04 -1.12 -2.58
N ILE A 49 15.83 -0.54 -3.77
CA ILE A 49 15.85 -1.29 -5.02
C ILE A 49 17.25 -1.88 -5.26
N ALA A 50 18.30 -1.07 -5.13
CA ALA A 50 19.69 -1.51 -5.27
C ALA A 50 20.03 -2.63 -4.28
N GLU A 51 19.68 -2.49 -3.00
CA GLU A 51 19.88 -3.53 -1.98
C GLU A 51 19.15 -4.84 -2.32
N LEU A 52 17.93 -4.77 -2.87
CA LEU A 52 17.17 -5.96 -3.29
C LEU A 52 17.81 -6.66 -4.50
N PHE A 53 18.32 -5.89 -5.48
CA PHE A 53 19.06 -6.44 -6.61
C PHE A 53 20.37 -7.10 -6.16
N GLU A 54 21.06 -6.50 -5.19
CA GLU A 54 22.30 -7.03 -4.62
C GLU A 54 22.09 -8.35 -3.89
N LYS A 55 21.03 -8.40 -3.08
CA LYS A 55 20.65 -9.60 -2.33
C LYS A 55 20.17 -10.74 -3.23
N ARG A 56 19.68 -10.41 -4.43
CA ARG A 56 19.20 -11.36 -5.44
C ARG A 56 20.29 -11.83 -6.40
N ARG A 57 21.48 -11.22 -6.42
CA ARG A 57 22.59 -11.72 -7.28
C ARG A 57 22.92 -13.16 -6.88
N PRO A 58 22.73 -14.14 -7.77
CA PRO A 58 23.40 -15.41 -7.60
C PRO A 58 24.91 -15.12 -7.65
N SER A 59 25.70 -15.71 -6.76
CA SER A 59 27.16 -15.67 -6.89
C SER A 59 27.50 -16.22 -8.28
N LEU A 60 27.90 -15.34 -9.21
CA LEU A 60 28.38 -15.80 -10.51
C LEU A 60 29.61 -16.67 -10.23
N PRO A 61 29.68 -17.90 -10.78
CA PRO A 61 30.91 -18.65 -10.73
C PRO A 61 32.02 -17.82 -11.43
N PRO A 62 33.24 -17.82 -10.88
CA PRO A 62 34.34 -17.11 -11.52
C PRO A 62 34.47 -17.63 -12.95
N THR A 63 34.34 -16.72 -13.91
CA THR A 63 34.58 -17.04 -15.31
C THR A 63 36.09 -17.24 -15.48
N PRO A 64 36.55 -18.32 -16.15
CA PRO A 64 37.97 -18.63 -16.29
C PRO A 64 38.75 -17.58 -17.08
#